data_AF-X1QHQ5-F1
#
_entry.id   AF-X1QHQ5-F1
#
_cell.length_a   1.000
_cell.length_b   1.000
_cell.length_c   1.000
_cell.angle_alpha   90.00
_cell.angle_beta   90.00
_cell.angle_gamma   90.00
#
_symmetry.space_group_name_H-M   'P 1'
#
loop_
_entity.id
_entity.type
_entity.pdbx_description
1 polymer ?
#
loop_
_entity_poly.entity_id
_entity_poly.type
_entity_poly.pdbx_seq_one_letter_code
_entity_poly.pdbx_strand_id
1 'polypeptide(L)'
;MAGIMAMLAGVANIMEIITFIQFIEEEAIQSCALGCFLAIRAKSYRGASLGITMLRGRLIPNLKDINDYAGWAAPYSKGCFADFIAATELNLVIYEDILFAKKK
;
A
#
# COMPACT_ATOMS: atom_id res chain seq x y z
N MET A 1 3.65 1.31 -39.39
CA MET A 1 2.99 0.20 -38.67
C MET A 1 3.94 -0.53 -37.73
N ALA A 2 5.03 -1.15 -38.20
CA ALA A 2 5.91 -1.95 -37.33
C ALA A 2 6.59 -1.16 -36.19
N GLY A 3 7.11 0.05 -36.45
CA GLY A 3 7.73 0.88 -35.40
C GLY A 3 6.75 1.42 -34.36
N ILE A 4 5.49 1.64 -34.74
CA ILE A 4 4.42 2.08 -33.83
C ILE A 4 4.02 0.91 -32.91
N MET A 5 3.90 -0.30 -33.46
CA MET A 5 3.62 -1.52 -32.68
C MET A 5 4.73 -1.83 -31.66
N ALA A 6 6.00 -1.66 -32.03
CA ALA A 6 7.13 -1.86 -31.12
C ALA A 6 7.15 -0.82 -29.98
N MET A 7 6.84 0.45 -30.28
CA MET A 7 6.69 1.49 -29.26
C MET A 7 5.53 1.19 -28.30
N LEU A 8 4.37 0.77 -28.81
CA LEU A 8 3.22 0.42 -27.98
C LEU A 8 3.51 -0.78 -27.07
N ALA A 9 4.21 -1.80 -27.58
CA ALA A 9 4.66 -2.94 -26.77
C ALA A 9 5.66 -2.52 -25.67
N GLY A 10 6.58 -1.61 -25.98
CA GLY A 10 7.52 -1.06 -25.00
C GLY A 10 6.81 -0.28 -23.89
N VAL A 11 5.82 0.55 -24.24
CA VAL A 11 5.01 1.29 -23.25
C VAL A 11 4.20 0.32 -22.38
N ALA A 12 3.54 -0.68 -22.97
CA ALA A 12 2.78 -1.70 -22.24
C ALA A 12 3.63 -2.43 -21.18
N ASN A 13 4.84 -2.85 -21.55
CA ASN A 13 5.77 -3.49 -20.60
C ASN A 13 6.12 -2.59 -19.41
N ILE A 14 6.29 -1.28 -19.63
CA ILE A 14 6.57 -0.33 -18.54
C ILE A 14 5.35 -0.23 -17.60
N MET A 15 4.13 -0.16 -18.16
CA MET A 15 2.92 -0.07 -17.32
C MET A 15 2.74 -1.32 -16.46
N GLU A 16 2.98 -2.51 -17.04
CA GLU A 16 2.89 -3.79 -16.34
C GLU A 16 3.91 -3.88 -15.20
N ILE A 17 5.17 -3.48 -15.42
CA ILE A 17 6.20 -3.49 -14.38
C ILE A 17 5.82 -2.56 -13.23
N ILE A 18 5.36 -1.34 -13.53
CA ILE A 18 4.97 -0.38 -12.49
C ILE A 18 3.78 -0.92 -11.69
N THR A 19 2.77 -1.45 -12.37
CA THR A 19 1.62 -2.07 -11.72
C THR A 19 2.02 -3.24 -10.84
N PHE A 20 2.98 -4.06 -11.28
CA PHE A 20 3.49 -5.18 -10.52
C PHE A 20 4.23 -4.74 -9.24
N ILE A 21 5.03 -3.67 -9.32
CA ILE A 21 5.69 -3.08 -8.16
C ILE A 21 4.65 -2.55 -7.16
N GLN A 22 3.64 -1.81 -7.64
CA GLN A 22 2.56 -1.31 -6.80
C GLN A 22 1.79 -2.45 -6.12
N PHE A 23 1.54 -3.55 -6.83
CA PHE A 23 0.89 -4.74 -6.27
C PHE A 23 1.72 -5.42 -5.18
N ILE A 24 3.04 -5.52 -5.34
CA ILE A 24 3.92 -6.07 -4.29
C ILE A 24 3.85 -5.23 -3.01
N GLU A 25 3.86 -3.90 -3.15
CA GLU A 25 3.74 -3.00 -2.00
C GLU A 25 2.36 -3.11 -1.33
N GLU A 26 1.29 -3.28 -2.12
CA GLU A 26 -0.06 -3.57 -1.62
C GLU A 26 -0.07 -4.84 -0.75
N GLU A 27 0.46 -5.96 -1.27
CA GLU A 27 0.54 -7.23 -0.57
C GLU A 27 1.35 -7.12 0.74
N ALA A 28 2.44 -6.32 0.73
CA ALA A 28 3.24 -6.05 1.92
C ALA A 28 2.45 -5.27 2.98
N ILE A 29 1.67 -4.26 2.56
CA ILE A 29 0.77 -3.49 3.43
C ILE A 29 -0.30 -4.41 4.03
N GLN A 30 -0.99 -5.20 3.21
CA GLN A 30 -2.03 -6.12 3.67
C GLN A 30 -1.48 -7.15 4.67
N SER A 31 -0.29 -7.70 4.38
CA SER A 31 0.40 -8.63 5.28
C SER A 31 0.75 -8.00 6.64
N CYS A 32 1.24 -6.76 6.64
CA CYS A 32 1.55 -6.05 7.87
C CYS A 32 0.29 -5.67 8.65
N ALA A 33 -0.77 -5.24 7.96
CA ALA A 33 -2.08 -4.95 8.55
C ALA A 33 -2.70 -6.19 9.22
N LEU A 34 -2.61 -7.35 8.57
CA LEU A 34 -3.00 -8.63 9.16
C LEU A 34 -2.18 -8.95 10.42
N GLY A 35 -0.86 -8.75 10.38
CA GLY A 35 0.01 -8.91 11.55
C GLY A 35 -0.39 -7.99 12.71
N CYS A 36 -0.74 -6.74 12.43
CA CYS A 36 -1.25 -5.80 13.42
C CYS A 36 -2.58 -6.29 14.03
N PHE A 37 -3.53 -6.72 13.19
CA PHE A 37 -4.80 -7.29 13.66
C PHE A 37 -4.59 -8.51 14.58
N LEU A 38 -3.72 -9.45 14.19
CA LEU A 38 -3.40 -10.62 15.00
C LEU A 38 -2.75 -10.23 16.34
N ALA A 39 -1.85 -9.25 16.34
CA ALA A 39 -1.23 -8.73 17.56
C ALA A 39 -2.27 -8.08 18.50
N ILE A 40 -3.21 -7.30 17.96
CA ILE A 40 -4.34 -6.72 18.72
C ILE A 40 -5.19 -7.84 19.34
N ARG A 41 -5.55 -8.86 18.54
CA ARG A 41 -6.33 -10.03 18.98
C ARG A 41 -5.63 -10.78 20.11
N ALA A 42 -4.32 -10.93 20.03
CA ALA A 42 -3.48 -11.53 21.07
C ALA A 42 -3.23 -10.61 22.28
N LYS A 43 -3.81 -9.40 22.32
CA LYS A 43 -3.57 -8.36 23.34
C LYS A 43 -2.09 -7.94 23.45
N SER A 44 -1.32 -8.14 22.38
CA SER A 44 0.08 -7.70 22.28
C SER A 44 0.16 -6.27 21.77
N TYR A 45 0.04 -5.31 22.68
CA TYR A 45 0.10 -3.88 22.35
C TYR A 45 1.42 -3.46 21.71
N ARG A 46 2.54 -4.06 22.14
CA ARG A 46 3.86 -3.81 21.55
C ARG A 46 3.91 -4.28 20.09
N GLY A 47 3.40 -5.48 19.80
CA GLY A 47 3.36 -6.00 18.43
C GLY A 47 2.49 -5.16 17.51
N ALA A 48 1.31 -4.76 18.00
CA ALA A 48 0.39 -3.91 17.25
C ALA A 48 0.98 -2.52 16.98
N SER A 49 1.63 -1.92 17.99
CA SER A 49 2.29 -0.61 17.86
C SER A 49 3.44 -0.65 16.84
N LEU A 50 4.23 -1.73 16.80
CA LEU A 50 5.26 -1.94 15.79
C LEU A 50 4.66 -2.05 14.38
N GLY A 51 3.57 -2.82 14.24
CA GLY A 51 2.86 -2.96 12.96
C GLY A 51 2.35 -1.61 12.44
N ILE A 52 1.69 -0.82 13.28
CA ILE A 52 1.20 0.52 12.93
C ILE A 52 2.35 1.45 12.55
N THR A 53 3.45 1.42 13.30
CA THR A 53 4.64 2.24 13.01
C THR A 53 5.24 1.88 11.66
N MET A 54 5.31 0.59 11.32
CA MET A 54 5.81 0.12 10.02
C MET A 54 4.89 0.54 8.87
N LEU A 55 3.58 0.36 9.04
CA LEU A 55 2.59 0.74 8.04
C LEU A 55 2.61 2.25 7.76
N ARG A 56 2.53 3.07 8.82
CA ARG A 56 2.46 4.54 8.69
C ARG A 56 3.80 5.16 8.32
N GLY A 57 4.90 4.65 8.87
CA GLY A 57 6.21 5.27 8.71
C GLY A 57 6.96 4.84 7.46
N ARG A 58 6.58 3.72 6.83
CA ARG A 58 7.34 3.16 5.71
C ARG A 58 6.47 2.65 4.58
N LEU A 59 5.60 1.68 4.82
CA LEU A 59 4.93 0.96 3.73
C LEU A 59 3.94 1.84 2.96
N ILE A 60 3.04 2.54 3.67
CA ILE A 60 2.05 3.42 3.03
C ILE A 60 2.74 4.60 2.32
N PRO A 61 3.70 5.33 2.94
CA PRO A 61 4.44 6.37 2.25
C PRO A 61 5.17 5.86 1.00
N ASN A 62 5.80 4.69 1.06
CA ASN A 62 6.49 4.12 -0.10
C ASN A 62 5.54 3.85 -1.27
N LEU A 63 4.40 3.20 -1.03
CA LEU A 63 3.41 2.96 -2.08
C LEU A 63 2.88 4.29 -2.65
N LYS A 64 2.67 5.29 -1.79
CA LYS A 64 2.25 6.63 -2.21
C LYS A 64 3.28 7.29 -3.12
N ASP A 65 4.55 7.29 -2.72
CA ASP A 65 5.65 7.86 -3.51
C ASP A 65 5.78 7.16 -4.86
N ILE A 66 5.66 5.82 -4.91
CA ILE A 66 5.66 5.05 -6.15
C ILE A 66 4.46 5.42 -7.02
N ASN A 67 3.28 5.53 -6.44
CA ASN A 67 2.04 5.85 -7.16
C ASN A 67 2.06 7.28 -7.73
N ASP A 68 2.65 8.22 -7.00
CA ASP A 68 2.80 9.61 -7.44
C ASP A 68 3.90 9.76 -8.50
N TYR A 69 5.06 9.14 -8.28
CA TYR A 69 6.23 9.25 -9.15
C TYR A 69 6.11 8.44 -10.45
N ALA A 70 5.64 7.20 -10.37
CA ALA A 70 5.62 6.26 -11.50
C ALA A 70 4.20 5.93 -11.98
N GLY A 71 3.18 6.11 -11.16
CA GLY A 71 1.79 5.75 -11.52
C GLY A 71 1.25 6.49 -12.74
N TRP A 72 1.81 7.64 -13.15
CA TRP A 72 1.43 8.30 -14.40
C TRP A 72 1.73 7.46 -15.64
N ALA A 73 2.72 6.56 -15.57
CA ALA A 73 3.04 5.62 -16.63
C ALA A 73 2.16 4.36 -16.59
N ALA A 74 1.38 4.15 -15.53
CA ALA A 74 0.35 3.11 -15.43
C ALA A 74 -0.99 3.74 -14.99
N PRO A 75 -1.62 4.59 -15.82
CA PRO A 75 -2.76 5.41 -15.39
C PRO A 75 -3.98 4.56 -14.99
N TYR A 76 -4.13 3.34 -15.53
CA TYR A 76 -5.22 2.44 -15.17
C TYR A 76 -5.11 1.91 -13.74
N SER A 77 -3.90 1.78 -13.19
CA SER A 77 -3.70 1.28 -11.82
C SER A 77 -3.56 2.42 -10.81
N LYS A 78 -3.14 3.61 -11.25
CA LYS A 78 -2.87 4.75 -10.36
C LYS A 78 -4.04 5.10 -9.41
N GLY A 79 -5.25 5.17 -9.96
CA GLY A 79 -6.46 5.46 -9.17
C GLY A 79 -6.76 4.38 -8.14
N CYS A 80 -6.65 3.11 -8.55
CA CYS A 80 -6.87 1.96 -7.67
C CYS A 80 -5.94 1.99 -6.45
N PHE A 81 -4.65 2.23 -6.66
CA PHE A 81 -3.69 2.30 -5.55
C PHE A 81 -3.85 3.55 -4.69
N ALA A 82 -4.33 4.66 -5.26
CA ALA A 82 -4.67 5.84 -4.46
C ALA A 82 -5.84 5.56 -3.51
N ASP A 83 -6.89 4.89 -4.00
CA ASP A 83 -8.04 4.47 -3.19
C ASP A 83 -7.62 3.45 -2.12
N PHE A 84 -6.75 2.50 -2.48
CA PHE A 84 -6.18 1.53 -1.54
C PHE A 84 -5.39 2.21 -0.40
N ILE A 85 -4.54 3.20 -0.73
CA ILE A 85 -3.78 3.98 0.27
C ILE A 85 -4.76 4.66 1.24
N ALA A 86 -5.77 5.35 0.72
CA ALA A 86 -6.75 6.05 1.54
C ALA A 86 -7.53 5.09 2.46
N ALA A 87 -7.96 3.94 1.94
CA ALA A 87 -8.62 2.90 2.72
C ALA A 87 -7.71 2.34 3.84
N THR A 88 -6.43 2.15 3.53
CA THR A 88 -5.46 1.63 4.51
C THR A 88 -5.14 2.65 5.61
N GLU A 89 -5.04 3.93 5.27
CA GLU A 89 -4.88 5.01 6.26
C GLU A 89 -6.06 5.05 7.23
N LEU A 90 -7.29 4.89 6.72
CA LEU A 90 -8.48 4.77 7.56
C LEU A 90 -8.43 3.53 8.48
N ASN A 91 -7.99 2.38 7.96
CA ASN A 91 -7.82 1.17 8.78
C ASN A 91 -6.82 1.39 9.94
N LEU A 92 -5.75 2.15 9.72
CA LEU A 92 -4.80 2.49 10.77
C LEU A 92 -5.44 3.32 11.88
N VAL A 93 -6.28 4.30 11.55
CA VAL A 93 -7.03 5.08 12.54
C VAL A 93 -7.86 4.16 13.43
N ILE A 94 -8.57 3.19 12.83
CA ILE A 94 -9.37 2.21 13.58
C ILE A 94 -8.49 1.37 14.51
N TYR A 95 -7.32 0.90 14.05
CA TYR A 95 -6.41 0.15 14.91
C TYR A 95 -5.85 0.96 16.07
N GLU A 96 -5.54 2.23 15.84
CA GLU A 96 -5.09 3.15 16.88
C GLU A 96 -6.20 3.41 17.90
N ASP A 97 -7.42 3.66 17.44
CA ASP A 97 -8.58 3.82 18.32
C ASP A 97 -8.78 2.58 19.21
N ILE A 98 -8.67 1.37 18.66
CA ILE A 98 -8.78 0.13 19.44
C ILE A 98 -7.66 0.03 20.50
N LEU A 99 -6.43 0.44 20.17
CA LEU A 99 -5.29 0.36 21.09
C LEU A 99 -5.33 1.43 22.18
N PHE A 100 -5.74 2.65 21.84
CA PHE A 100 -5.69 3.80 22.73
C PHE A 100 -7.01 4.11 23.43
N ALA A 101 -8.16 3.62 22.94
CA ALA A 101 -9.44 3.70 23.66
C ALA A 101 -9.40 2.97 25.01
N LYS A 102 -8.53 1.96 25.17
CA LYS A 102 -8.28 1.30 26.46
C LYS A 102 -7.48 2.13 27.48
N LYS A 103 -6.92 3.28 27.08
CA LYS A 103 -6.18 4.17 27.99
C LYS A 103 -7.05 5.26 28.64
N LYS A 104 -8.33 5.37 28.28
CA LYS A 104 -9.32 6.21 28.98
C LYS A 104 -10.11 5.35 29.94
#